data_AF-A0A1R0XB86-F1
#
_entry.id   AF-A0A1R0XB86-F1
#
_cell.length_a   1.000
_cell.length_b   1.000
_cell.length_c   1.000
_cell.angle_alpha   90.00
_cell.angle_beta   90.00
_cell.angle_gamma   90.00
#
_symmetry.space_group_name_H-M   'P 1'
#
loop_
_entity.id
_entity.type
_entity.pdbx_description
1 polymer ?
#
loop_
_entity_poly.entity_id
_entity_poly.type
_entity_poly.pdbx_seq_one_letter_code
_entity_poly.pdbx_strand_id
1 'polypeptide(L)'
;MKAESRSTRMKAILQVTIVIFLHLIIIYLLGMKTGKLEVEVVKQMFIMYAAPIILLNVSCKIALKTQKLRYNISWLVISIVPSTRILFYLKELQGKESRGSGVVDLRFFDMKPDFDQISLIYFFPIIYLGIQLVLIFLLLIMIVTKEKSIAD
;
A
#
# COMPACT_ATOMS: atom_id res chain seq x y z
N MET A 1 -22.80 -22.81 -0.93
CA MET A 1 -22.60 -21.46 -1.50
C MET A 1 -22.49 -20.32 -0.46
N LYS A 2 -23.45 -20.13 0.47
CA LYS A 2 -23.44 -18.98 1.43
C LYS A 2 -22.30 -19.04 2.48
N ALA A 3 -21.92 -20.24 2.92
CA ALA A 3 -20.83 -20.44 3.90
C ALA A 3 -19.42 -20.24 3.28
N GLU A 4 -19.23 -20.66 2.02
CA GLU A 4 -17.97 -20.52 1.30
C GLU A 4 -17.64 -19.04 1.00
N SER A 5 -18.66 -18.26 0.62
CA SER A 5 -18.58 -16.80 0.47
C SER A 5 -18.21 -16.09 1.78
N ARG A 6 -18.80 -16.50 2.91
CA ARG A 6 -18.52 -15.93 4.23
C ARG A 6 -17.08 -16.24 4.69
N SER A 7 -16.62 -17.47 4.47
CA SER A 7 -15.25 -17.90 4.80
C SER A 7 -14.20 -17.10 4.02
N THR A 8 -14.40 -16.92 2.71
CA THR A 8 -13.50 -16.14 1.85
C THR A 8 -13.48 -14.66 2.24
N ARG A 9 -14.63 -14.07 2.59
CA ARG A 9 -14.70 -12.69 3.08
C ARG A 9 -13.90 -12.49 4.36
N MET A 10 -14.02 -13.42 5.32
CA MET A 10 -13.30 -13.34 6.59
C MET A 10 -11.78 -13.51 6.40
N LYS A 11 -11.36 -14.44 5.54
CA LYS A 11 -9.96 -14.60 5.14
C LYS A 11 -9.38 -13.35 4.50
N ALA A 12 -10.13 -12.71 3.60
CA ALA A 12 -9.70 -11.47 2.95
C ALA A 12 -9.51 -10.34 3.96
N ILE A 13 -10.48 -10.13 4.85
CA ILE A 13 -10.37 -9.13 5.91
C ILE A 13 -9.13 -9.40 6.78
N LEU A 14 -8.93 -10.64 7.22
CA LEU A 14 -7.79 -11.00 8.05
C LEU A 14 -6.45 -10.70 7.34
N GLN A 15 -6.30 -11.12 6.09
CA GLN A 15 -5.07 -10.91 5.33
C GLN A 15 -4.80 -9.43 5.02
N VAL A 16 -5.82 -8.67 4.64
CA VAL A 16 -5.72 -7.23 4.42
C VAL A 16 -5.30 -6.54 5.72
N THR A 17 -5.92 -6.90 6.83
CA THR A 17 -5.57 -6.39 8.16
C THR A 17 -4.12 -6.71 8.52
N ILE A 18 -3.63 -7.92 8.25
CA ILE A 18 -2.21 -8.28 8.46
C ILE A 18 -1.29 -7.37 7.66
N VAL A 19 -1.56 -7.12 6.38
CA VAL A 19 -0.73 -6.23 5.54
C VAL A 19 -0.73 -4.81 6.11
N ILE A 20 -1.89 -4.28 6.50
CA ILE A 20 -2.00 -2.94 7.11
C ILE A 20 -1.18 -2.88 8.41
N PHE A 21 -1.33 -3.86 9.31
CA PHE A 21 -0.57 -3.90 10.56
C PHE A 21 0.94 -4.00 10.30
N LEU A 22 1.38 -4.77 9.31
CA LEU A 22 2.79 -4.84 8.94
C LEU A 22 3.32 -3.49 8.46
N HIS A 23 2.57 -2.76 7.65
CA HIS A 23 2.95 -1.39 7.25
C HIS A 23 3.05 -0.47 8.45
N LEU A 24 2.08 -0.49 9.36
CA LEU A 24 2.12 0.32 10.58
C LEU A 24 3.33 -0.01 11.46
N ILE A 25 3.65 -1.30 11.63
CA ILE A 25 4.83 -1.74 12.38
C ILE A 25 6.11 -1.24 11.70
N ILE A 26 6.24 -1.36 10.37
CA ILE A 26 7.41 -0.89 9.64
C ILE A 26 7.57 0.62 9.79
N ILE A 27 6.49 1.39 9.62
CA ILE A 27 6.47 2.84 9.79
C ILE A 27 6.95 3.22 11.21
N TYR A 28 6.44 2.51 12.22
CA TYR A 28 6.84 2.71 13.61
C TYR A 28 8.32 2.38 13.85
N LEU A 29 8.79 1.23 13.38
CA LEU A 29 10.20 0.80 13.54
C LEU A 29 11.17 1.72 12.80
N LEU A 30 10.79 2.26 11.64
CA LEU A 30 11.56 3.27 10.92
C LEU A 30 11.55 4.64 11.62
N GLY A 31 10.71 4.83 12.65
CA GLY A 31 10.55 6.11 13.32
C GLY A 31 10.19 7.21 12.33
N MET A 32 9.31 6.92 11.37
CA MET A 32 8.82 7.92 10.42
C MET A 32 7.87 8.86 11.13
N LYS A 33 8.06 10.17 10.95
CA LYS A 33 7.22 11.18 11.57
C LYS A 33 6.03 11.48 10.65
N THR A 34 4.87 11.73 11.26
CA THR A 34 3.63 12.11 10.56
C THR A 34 3.28 13.59 10.76
N GLY A 35 4.20 14.39 11.29
CA GLY A 35 3.91 15.74 11.78
C GLY A 35 2.95 15.73 12.98
N LYS A 36 2.31 16.87 13.26
CA LYS A 36 1.26 16.99 14.27
C LYS A 36 -0.02 16.31 13.78
N LEU A 37 -0.60 15.45 14.62
CA LEU A 37 -1.81 14.68 14.30
C LEU A 37 -3.08 15.52 14.50
N GLU A 38 -3.21 16.61 13.75
CA GLU A 38 -4.39 17.46 13.79
C GLU A 38 -5.59 16.76 13.13
N VAL A 39 -6.82 17.14 13.50
CA VAL A 39 -8.04 16.50 13.01
C VAL A 39 -8.12 16.49 11.48
N GLU A 40 -7.71 17.59 10.83
CA GLU A 40 -7.70 17.69 9.37
C GLU A 40 -6.68 16.73 8.74
N VAL A 41 -5.55 16.51 9.40
CA VAL A 41 -4.49 15.57 8.96
C VAL A 41 -4.99 14.13 9.04
N VAL A 42 -5.70 13.77 10.11
CA VAL A 42 -6.33 12.45 10.26
C VAL A 42 -7.37 12.22 9.16
N LYS A 43 -8.20 13.23 8.88
CA LYS A 43 -9.20 13.18 7.82
C LYS A 43 -8.54 12.98 6.44
N GLN A 44 -7.46 13.70 6.15
CA GLN A 44 -6.71 13.55 4.91
C GLN A 44 -6.08 12.16 4.79
N MET A 45 -5.46 11.63 5.86
CA MET A 45 -4.97 10.24 5.87
C MET A 45 -6.09 9.26 5.54
N PHE A 46 -7.26 9.40 6.15
CA PHE A 46 -8.38 8.51 5.86
C PHE A 46 -8.76 8.53 4.37
N ILE A 47 -8.84 9.72 3.77
CA ILE A 47 -9.17 9.88 2.34
C ILE A 47 -8.09 9.26 1.44
N MET A 48 -6.81 9.56 1.72
CA MET A 48 -5.70 9.11 0.88
C MET A 48 -5.50 7.59 0.92
N TYR A 49 -5.72 6.96 2.08
CA TYR A 49 -5.55 5.52 2.24
C TYR A 49 -6.81 4.70 1.88
N ALA A 50 -7.98 5.33 1.72
CA ALA A 50 -9.22 4.62 1.40
C ALA A 50 -9.12 3.83 0.09
N ALA A 51 -8.69 4.47 -1.00
CA ALA A 51 -8.60 3.82 -2.31
C ALA A 51 -7.57 2.66 -2.34
N PRO A 52 -6.33 2.83 -1.84
CA PRO A 52 -5.38 1.72 -1.74
C PRO A 52 -5.88 0.55 -0.89
N ILE A 53 -6.56 0.81 0.22
CA ILE A 53 -7.14 -0.25 1.08
C ILE A 53 -8.25 -1.00 0.34
N ILE A 54 -9.11 -0.29 -0.39
CA ILE A 54 -10.15 -0.92 -1.21
C ILE A 54 -9.51 -1.81 -2.28
N LEU A 55 -8.51 -1.33 -3.00
CA LEU A 55 -7.82 -2.13 -4.03
C LEU A 55 -7.10 -3.34 -3.44
N LEU A 56 -6.45 -3.18 -2.28
CA LEU A 56 -5.81 -4.28 -1.56
C LEU A 56 -6.81 -5.39 -1.21
N ASN A 57 -8.02 -5.01 -0.77
CA ASN A 57 -9.09 -5.96 -0.49
C ASN A 57 -9.64 -6.63 -1.76
N VAL A 58 -9.77 -5.88 -2.87
CA VAL A 58 -10.19 -6.43 -4.16
C VAL A 58 -9.16 -7.42 -4.69
N SER A 59 -7.88 -7.05 -4.72
CA SER A 59 -6.79 -7.91 -5.19
C SER A 59 -6.67 -9.18 -4.33
N CYS A 60 -6.84 -9.06 -3.00
CA CYS A 60 -6.88 -10.19 -2.08
C CYS A 60 -8.01 -11.17 -2.42
N LYS A 61 -9.23 -10.66 -2.63
CA LYS A 61 -10.39 -11.49 -2.99
C LYS A 61 -10.20 -12.20 -4.32
N ILE A 62 -9.62 -11.53 -5.32
CA ILE A 62 -9.28 -12.15 -6.60
C ILE A 62 -8.31 -13.31 -6.38
N ALA A 63 -7.23 -13.08 -5.62
CA ALA A 63 -6.24 -14.11 -5.31
C ALA A 63 -6.86 -15.31 -4.56
N LEU A 64 -7.69 -15.07 -3.54
CA LEU A 64 -8.39 -16.10 -2.79
C LEU A 64 -9.38 -16.90 -3.65
N LYS A 65 -10.08 -16.24 -4.58
CA LYS A 65 -11.04 -16.90 -5.49
C LYS A 65 -10.36 -17.91 -6.41
N THR A 66 -9.07 -17.76 -6.70
CA THR A 66 -8.32 -18.75 -7.49
C THR A 66 -8.14 -20.10 -6.78
N GLN A 67 -8.39 -20.16 -5.46
CA GLN A 67 -8.22 -21.32 -4.57
C GLN A 67 -6.82 -21.98 -4.64
N LYS A 68 -5.83 -21.27 -5.17
CA LYS A 68 -4.46 -21.77 -5.33
C LYS A 68 -3.52 -21.00 -4.42
N LEU A 69 -2.82 -21.72 -3.54
CA LEU A 69 -1.90 -21.15 -2.55
C LEU A 69 -0.87 -20.20 -3.17
N ARG A 70 -0.33 -20.56 -4.35
CA ARG A 70 0.66 -19.74 -5.07
C ARG A 70 0.20 -18.30 -5.34
N TYR A 71 -1.07 -18.09 -5.69
CA TYR A 71 -1.60 -16.75 -5.99
C TYR A 71 -1.74 -15.93 -4.70
N ASN A 72 -2.14 -16.58 -3.61
CA ASN A 72 -2.26 -15.95 -2.31
C ASN A 72 -0.88 -15.51 -1.76
N ILE A 73 0.14 -16.36 -1.92
CA ILE A 73 1.53 -16.03 -1.55
C ILE A 73 2.06 -14.91 -2.45
N SER A 74 1.90 -15.00 -3.77
CA SER A 74 2.32 -13.94 -4.70
C SER A 74 1.66 -12.60 -4.36
N TRP A 75 0.35 -12.60 -4.09
CA TRP A 75 -0.38 -11.40 -3.67
C TRP A 75 0.20 -10.78 -2.40
N LEU A 76 0.47 -11.60 -1.38
CA LEU A 76 1.04 -11.16 -0.12
C LEU A 76 2.44 -10.55 -0.31
N VAL A 77 3.31 -11.24 -1.05
CA VAL A 77 4.68 -10.79 -1.34
C VAL A 77 4.68 -9.48 -2.12
N ILE A 78 3.87 -9.37 -3.18
CA ILE A 78 3.80 -8.15 -3.99
C ILE A 78 3.15 -6.99 -3.23
N SER A 79 2.25 -7.27 -2.29
CA SER A 79 1.64 -6.23 -1.45
C SER A 79 2.58 -5.70 -0.38
N ILE A 80 3.54 -6.50 0.09
CA ILE A 80 4.45 -6.13 1.20
C ILE A 80 5.82 -5.68 0.72
N VAL A 81 6.48 -6.42 -0.18
CA VAL A 81 7.90 -6.18 -0.49
C VAL A 81 8.13 -4.83 -1.19
N PRO A 82 7.42 -4.48 -2.27
CA PRO A 82 7.60 -3.20 -2.95
C PRO A 82 7.23 -2.01 -2.05
N SER A 83 6.11 -2.12 -1.32
CA SER A 83 5.64 -1.08 -0.39
C SER A 83 6.61 -0.87 0.77
N THR A 84 7.19 -1.93 1.33
CA THR A 84 8.24 -1.83 2.35
C THR A 84 9.46 -1.10 1.81
N ARG A 85 9.92 -1.44 0.60
CA ARG A 85 11.04 -0.73 -0.05
C ARG A 85 10.77 0.77 -0.22
N ILE A 86 9.53 1.12 -0.57
CA ILE A 86 9.11 2.53 -0.66
C ILE A 86 9.18 3.20 0.72
N LEU A 87 8.72 2.55 1.78
CA LEU A 87 8.82 3.11 3.15
C LEU A 87 10.27 3.39 3.55
N PHE A 88 11.20 2.47 3.26
CA PHE A 88 12.63 2.71 3.47
C PHE A 88 13.16 3.90 2.65
N TYR A 89 12.79 3.98 1.38
CA TYR A 89 13.19 5.09 0.52
C TYR A 89 12.65 6.44 1.03
N LEU A 90 11.38 6.49 1.43
CA LEU A 90 10.77 7.68 2.00
C LEU A 90 11.44 8.08 3.32
N LYS A 91 11.82 7.11 4.17
CA LYS A 91 12.59 7.39 5.39
C LYS A 91 13.96 8.02 5.09
N GLU A 92 14.65 7.55 4.06
CA GLU A 92 15.93 8.13 3.65
C GLU A 92 15.77 9.59 3.20
N LEU A 93 14.69 9.89 2.46
CA LEU A 93 14.36 11.26 2.06
C LEU A 93 14.08 12.17 3.27
N GLN A 94 13.29 11.70 4.25
CA GLN A 94 13.08 12.42 5.52
C GLN A 94 14.41 12.71 6.25
N GLY A 95 15.34 11.75 6.24
CA GLY A 95 16.64 11.90 6.88
C GLY A 95 17.57 12.91 6.20
N LYS A 96 17.52 13.04 4.86
CA LYS A 96 18.37 13.96 4.09
C LYS A 96 17.99 15.43 4.26
N GLU A 97 16.71 15.76 4.35
CA GLU A 97 16.25 17.13 4.64
C GLU A 97 16.66 17.60 6.04
N SER A 98 16.68 16.71 7.03
CA SER A 98 17.14 17.02 8.39
C SER A 98 18.63 17.40 8.47
N ARG A 99 19.42 16.98 7.47
CA ARG A 99 20.84 17.26 7.33
C ARG A 99 21.03 18.14 6.10
N GLY A 100 20.58 19.39 6.20
CA GLY A 100 20.55 20.39 5.12
C GLY A 100 21.57 20.14 4.00
N SER A 101 21.10 19.54 2.91
CA SER A 101 21.92 19.33 1.71
C SER A 101 21.15 19.76 0.47
N GLY A 102 21.45 20.97 -0.01
CA GLY A 102 21.61 21.28 -1.44
C GLY A 102 20.48 21.01 -2.42
N VAL A 103 19.25 20.71 -2.00
CA VAL A 103 18.10 20.73 -2.89
C VAL A 103 17.65 22.17 -3.01
N VAL A 104 17.52 22.63 -4.25
CA VAL A 104 17.08 23.98 -4.67
C VAL A 104 16.16 24.59 -3.64
N ASP A 105 16.58 25.76 -3.16
CA ASP A 105 15.95 26.49 -2.10
C ASP A 105 14.50 26.85 -2.45
N LEU A 106 13.56 25.97 -2.10
CA LEU A 106 12.12 26.21 -2.21
C LEU A 106 11.65 27.29 -1.21
N ARG A 107 12.57 27.97 -0.48
CA ARG A 107 12.30 29.21 0.26
C ARG A 107 11.67 30.31 -0.59
N PHE A 108 11.65 30.21 -1.92
CA PHE A 108 10.88 31.11 -2.79
C PHE A 108 9.35 31.08 -2.53
N PHE A 109 8.82 30.04 -1.89
CA PHE A 109 7.38 29.90 -1.61
C PHE A 109 6.97 30.08 -0.14
N ASP A 110 7.91 30.40 0.78
CA ASP A 110 7.68 30.62 2.23
C ASP A 110 6.77 29.59 2.92
N MET A 111 6.62 28.42 2.31
CA MET A 111 5.92 27.26 2.82
C MET A 111 7.04 26.29 3.17
N LYS A 112 7.24 25.99 4.45
CA LYS A 112 7.98 24.81 4.87
C LYS A 112 7.01 23.63 4.72
N PRO A 113 6.96 22.91 3.59
CA PRO A 113 6.26 21.63 3.58
C PRO A 113 6.90 20.77 4.66
N ASP A 114 6.10 20.28 5.60
CA ASP A 114 6.53 19.22 6.50
C ASP A 114 6.71 17.97 5.64
N PHE A 115 7.89 17.81 5.02
CA PHE A 115 8.19 16.69 4.11
C PHE A 115 7.99 15.34 4.80
N ASP A 116 8.12 15.29 6.13
CA ASP A 116 7.81 14.11 6.91
C ASP A 116 6.33 13.75 6.78
N GLN A 117 5.45 14.74 6.93
CA GLN A 117 4.02 14.59 6.75
C GLN A 117 3.65 14.29 5.29
N ILE A 118 4.26 14.99 4.32
CA ILE A 118 3.91 14.83 2.90
C ILE A 118 4.23 13.43 2.39
N SER A 119 5.39 12.90 2.79
CA SER A 119 5.86 11.59 2.34
C SER A 119 4.96 10.45 2.77
N LEU A 120 4.51 10.43 4.02
CA LEU A 120 3.68 9.34 4.52
C LEU A 120 2.19 9.52 4.19
N ILE A 121 1.67 10.75 4.17
CA ILE A 121 0.24 11.00 3.95
C ILE A 121 -0.12 10.99 2.47
N TYR A 122 0.77 11.46 1.59
CA TYR A 122 0.47 11.58 0.17
C TYR A 122 1.26 10.61 -0.69
N PHE A 123 2.60 10.61 -0.59
CA PHE A 123 3.42 9.80 -1.52
C PHE A 123 3.24 8.31 -1.30
N PHE A 124 3.30 7.83 -0.06
CA PHE A 124 3.15 6.39 0.20
C PHE A 124 1.80 5.83 -0.32
N PRO A 125 0.63 6.42 0.00
CA PRO A 125 -0.66 5.95 -0.53
C PRO A 125 -0.75 5.96 -2.04
N ILE A 126 -0.26 7.01 -2.70
CA ILE A 126 -0.31 7.15 -4.17
C ILE A 126 0.55 6.07 -4.84
N ILE A 127 1.78 5.86 -4.37
CA ILE A 127 2.66 4.84 -4.94
C ILE A 127 2.08 3.44 -4.66
N TYR A 128 1.54 3.23 -3.45
CA TYR A 128 0.92 1.97 -3.08
C TYR A 128 -0.34 1.67 -3.91
N LEU A 129 -1.13 2.70 -4.25
CA LEU A 129 -2.24 2.59 -5.20
C LEU A 129 -1.76 2.04 -6.55
N GLY A 130 -0.66 2.60 -7.07
CA GLY A 130 -0.05 2.14 -8.32
C GLY A 130 0.37 0.66 -8.26
N ILE A 131 1.01 0.24 -7.17
CA ILE A 131 1.37 -1.18 -6.95
C ILE A 131 0.13 -2.07 -6.98
N GLN A 132 -0.95 -1.66 -6.29
CA GLN A 132 -2.18 -2.46 -6.25
C GLN A 132 -2.86 -2.55 -7.61
N LEU A 133 -2.85 -1.48 -8.40
CA LEU A 133 -3.37 -1.51 -9.78
C LEU A 133 -2.59 -2.48 -10.67
N VAL A 134 -1.25 -2.42 -10.61
CA VAL A 134 -0.38 -3.37 -11.34
C VAL A 134 -0.65 -4.81 -10.90
N LEU A 135 -0.78 -5.05 -9.60
CA LEU A 135 -1.07 -6.38 -9.07
C LEU A 135 -2.43 -6.91 -9.54
N ILE A 136 -3.48 -6.09 -9.54
CA ILE A 136 -4.79 -6.48 -10.06
C ILE A 136 -4.68 -6.85 -11.54
N PHE A 137 -4.01 -6.02 -12.33
CA PHE A 137 -3.80 -6.28 -13.76
C PHE A 137 -3.07 -7.61 -14.00
N LEU A 138 -1.99 -7.88 -13.27
CA LEU A 138 -1.26 -9.15 -13.35
C LEU A 138 -2.13 -10.35 -12.97
N LEU A 139 -2.90 -10.25 -11.87
CA LEU A 139 -3.81 -11.32 -11.44
C LEU A 139 -4.88 -11.60 -12.50
N LEU A 140 -5.43 -10.57 -13.14
CA LEU A 140 -6.42 -10.71 -14.21
C LEU A 140 -5.83 -11.41 -15.44
N ILE A 141 -4.64 -11.00 -15.91
CA ILE A 141 -3.94 -11.67 -17.02
C ILE A 141 -3.74 -13.15 -16.71
N MET A 142 -3.22 -13.47 -15.52
CA MET A 142 -2.96 -14.86 -15.14
C MET A 142 -4.23 -15.71 -15.06
N ILE A 143 -5.38 -15.12 -14.74
CA ILE A 143 -6.67 -15.80 -14.74
C ILE A 143 -7.12 -16.07 -16.18
N VAL A 144 -7.10 -15.05 -17.05
CA VAL A 144 -7.52 -15.17 -18.47
C VAL A 144 -6.65 -16.16 -19.24
N THR A 145 -5.32 -16.11 -19.10
CA THR A 145 -4.41 -17.04 -19.77
C THR A 145 -4.66 -18.49 -19.33
N LYS A 146 -4.99 -18.70 -18.05
CA LYS A 146 -5.31 -20.03 -17.53
C LYS A 146 -6.63 -20.57 -18.11
N GLU A 147 -7.65 -19.73 -18.25
CA GLU A 147 -8.92 -20.16 -18.88
C GLU A 147 -8.70 -20.56 -20.34
N LYS A 148 -7.86 -19.82 -21.07
CA LYS A 148 -7.51 -20.16 -22.45
C LYS A 148 -6.80 -21.52 -22.56
N SER A 149 -5.86 -21.83 -21.67
CA SER A 149 -5.11 -23.10 -21.72
C SER A 149 -5.93 -24.35 -21.32
N ILE A 150 -7.14 -24.19 -20.80
CA ILE A 150 -8.04 -25.29 -20.44
C ILE A 150 -9.06 -25.55 -21.57
N ALA A 151 -9.27 -24.56 -22.43
CA ALA A 151 -10.21 -24.63 -23.55
C ALA A 151 -9.59 -25.17 -24.86
N ASP A 152 -8.26 -25.18 -24.95
CA ASP A 152 -7.46 -25.82 -26.00
C ASP A 152 -7.06 -27.27 -25.59
#